data_AF-A0A1B1YSY8-F1
#
_entry.id   AF-A0A1B1YSY8-F1
#
_cell.length_a   1.000
_cell.length_b   1.000
_cell.length_c   1.000
_cell.angle_alpha   90.00
_cell.angle_beta   90.00
_cell.angle_gamma   90.00
#
_symmetry.space_group_name_H-M   'P 1'
#
loop_
_entity.id
_entity.type
_entity.pdbx_description
1 polymer ?
#
loop_
_entity_poly.entity_id
_entity_poly.type
_entity_poly.pdbx_seq_one_letter_code
_entity_poly.pdbx_strand_id
1 'polypeptide(L)'
;MVMAGSALQGKGFAVSFSHREITAWGGQAPFKRMHDSVGFRDGAGCGLAEPKPDRGCAPLQLISQFIASIASIGCRVCRFVHAETVRMDGALARLFGWIKAAGHKAIMRLFGRFDRRADDWPHAEVYRRCFGKISALKQVTLVDLG
;
A
#
# COMPACT_ATOMS: atom_id res chain seq x y z
N MET A 1 8.35 7.90 25.89
CA MET A 1 9.65 8.48 26.28
C MET A 1 10.51 8.60 25.03
N VAL A 2 10.60 9.80 24.44
CA VAL A 2 11.50 10.08 23.30
C VAL A 2 12.80 10.57 23.92
N MET A 3 13.87 9.78 23.80
CA MET A 3 15.21 10.23 24.18
C MET A 3 15.63 11.29 23.16
N ALA A 4 15.66 12.55 23.58
CA ALA A 4 16.12 13.66 22.74
C ALA A 4 17.64 13.57 22.57
N GLY A 5 18.08 12.89 21.51
CA GLY A 5 19.46 12.99 21.02
C GLY A 5 19.74 14.44 20.60
N SER A 6 20.93 14.93 20.97
CA SER A 6 21.40 16.31 20.81
C SER A 6 20.99 16.91 19.46
N ALA A 7 20.14 17.95 19.50
CA ALA A 7 19.69 18.63 18.31
C ALA A 7 20.81 19.50 17.73
N LEU A 8 21.16 19.30 16.46
CA LEU A 8 21.99 20.28 15.73
C LEU A 8 21.09 21.47 15.41
N GLN A 9 21.43 22.65 15.93
CA GLN A 9 20.66 23.88 15.74
C GLN A 9 21.43 24.83 14.82
N GLY A 10 20.81 25.22 13.70
CA GLY A 10 21.26 26.31 12.84
C GLY A 10 20.29 27.49 12.94
N LYS A 11 20.67 28.66 12.41
CA LYS A 11 19.73 29.80 12.33
C LYS A 11 18.54 29.41 11.44
N GLY A 12 17.37 29.19 12.05
CA GLY A 12 16.10 28.95 11.36
C GLY A 12 15.67 27.48 11.21
N PHE A 13 16.43 26.49 11.70
CA PHE A 13 16.01 25.09 11.68
C PHE A 13 16.58 24.28 12.84
N ALA A 14 15.81 23.31 13.32
CA ALA A 14 16.21 22.34 14.34
C ALA A 14 16.30 20.95 13.71
N VAL A 15 17.47 20.32 13.79
CA VAL A 15 17.66 18.94 13.33
C VAL A 15 17.56 18.03 14.54
N SER A 16 16.72 17.00 14.44
CA SER A 16 16.63 15.93 15.44
C SER A 16 16.84 14.58 14.75
N PHE A 17 17.46 13.66 15.47
CA PHE A 17 17.72 12.31 14.98
C PHE A 17 16.74 11.34 15.60
N SER A 18 16.27 10.40 14.78
CA SER A 18 15.42 9.30 15.20
C SER A 18 16.11 7.99 14.83
N HIS A 19 16.12 7.04 15.78
CA HIS A 19 16.53 5.66 15.50
C HIS A 19 15.42 4.84 14.85
N ARG A 20 14.23 5.43 14.66
CA ARG A 20 13.15 4.82 13.90
C ARG A 20 13.44 4.98 12.42
N GLU A 21 13.04 3.98 11.65
CA GLU A 21 13.12 4.06 10.21
C GLU A 21 12.27 5.21 9.66
N ILE A 22 12.81 5.85 8.63
CA ILE A 22 12.19 6.93 7.90
C ILE A 22 11.93 6.49 6.48
N THR A 23 10.81 6.94 5.91
CA THR A 23 10.45 6.71 4.52
C THR A 23 10.03 8.03 3.88
N ALA A 24 10.41 8.22 2.61
CA ALA A 24 9.94 9.35 1.81
C ALA A 24 8.43 9.27 1.50
N TRP A 25 7.80 8.13 1.79
CA TRP A 25 6.42 7.82 1.43
C TRP A 25 5.45 7.99 2.61
N GLY A 26 5.60 9.05 3.41
CA GLY A 26 4.83 9.28 4.63
C GLY A 26 3.30 9.28 4.43
N GLY A 27 2.82 9.67 3.24
CA GLY A 27 1.41 9.60 2.84
C GLY A 27 0.83 8.17 2.82
N GLN A 28 1.67 7.14 2.88
CA GLN A 28 1.22 5.75 2.97
C GLN A 28 0.67 5.36 4.34
N ALA A 29 1.05 6.05 5.42
CA ALA A 29 0.51 5.78 6.74
C ALA A 29 -1.01 6.04 6.86
N PRO A 30 -1.55 7.20 6.44
CA PRO A 30 -3.00 7.41 6.39
C PRO A 30 -3.69 6.48 5.39
N PHE A 31 -3.09 6.24 4.22
CA PHE A 31 -3.63 5.29 3.25
C PHE A 31 -3.76 3.87 3.84
N LYS A 32 -2.75 3.40 4.58
CA LYS A 32 -2.78 2.09 5.26
C LYS A 32 -3.90 2.02 6.30
N ARG A 33 -4.09 3.07 7.10
CA ARG A 33 -5.20 3.13 8.09
C ARG A 33 -6.56 3.02 7.40
N MET A 34 -6.76 3.75 6.30
CA MET A 34 -7.97 3.65 5.50
C MET A 34 -8.15 2.23 4.93
N HIS A 35 -7.10 1.69 4.30
CA HIS A 35 -7.08 0.37 3.68
C HIS A 35 -7.44 -0.76 4.68
N ASP A 36 -6.95 -0.66 5.92
CA ASP A 36 -7.29 -1.61 6.99
C ASP A 36 -8.72 -1.42 7.48
N SER A 37 -9.17 -0.17 7.63
CA SER A 37 -10.51 0.15 8.15
C SER A 37 -11.63 -0.32 7.23
N VAL A 38 -11.41 -0.27 5.90
CA VAL A 38 -12.36 -0.81 4.92
C VAL A 38 -12.32 -2.34 4.83
N GLY A 39 -11.45 -3.01 5.59
CA GLY A 39 -11.33 -4.47 5.59
C GLY A 39 -11.01 -5.03 4.20
N PHE A 40 -10.14 -4.35 3.45
CA PHE A 40 -9.80 -4.73 2.08
C PHE A 40 -9.31 -6.18 1.98
N ARG A 41 -8.55 -6.61 2.98
CA ARG A 41 -8.01 -7.98 3.09
C ARG A 41 -9.12 -9.03 3.15
N ASP A 42 -10.24 -8.73 3.81
CA ASP A 42 -11.39 -9.64 3.95
C ASP A 42 -12.31 -9.62 2.72
N GLY A 43 -12.31 -8.52 1.97
CA GLY A 43 -13.10 -8.35 0.74
C GLY A 43 -12.44 -8.97 -0.49
N ALA A 44 -11.13 -8.78 -0.65
CA ALA A 44 -10.41 -9.19 -1.85
C ALA A 44 -9.97 -10.67 -1.85
N GLY A 45 -10.15 -11.41 -0.75
CA GLY A 45 -9.93 -12.87 -0.73
C GLY A 45 -11.03 -13.68 -1.45
N CYS A 46 -12.17 -13.06 -1.74
CA CYS A 46 -13.30 -13.71 -2.41
C CYS A 46 -12.95 -13.94 -3.89
N GLY A 47 -12.59 -15.18 -4.27
CA GLY A 47 -12.37 -15.57 -5.67
C GLY A 47 -10.92 -15.48 -6.17
N LEU A 48 -9.94 -15.13 -5.31
CA LEU A 48 -8.53 -15.24 -5.68
C LEU A 48 -8.02 -16.66 -5.45
N ALA A 49 -7.59 -17.34 -6.53
CA ALA A 49 -6.89 -18.60 -6.40
C ALA A 49 -5.60 -18.42 -5.58
N GLU A 50 -5.47 -19.16 -4.47
CA GLU A 50 -4.26 -19.18 -3.66
C GLU A 50 -3.04 -19.56 -4.51
N PRO A 51 -1.88 -18.91 -4.35
CA PRO A 51 -0.66 -19.30 -5.03
C PRO A 51 -0.18 -20.62 -4.44
N LYS A 52 0.54 -21.42 -5.23
CA LYS A 52 1.23 -22.59 -4.68
C LYS A 52 2.24 -22.13 -3.60
N PRO A 53 2.38 -22.87 -2.49
CA PRO A 53 3.15 -22.46 -1.30
C PRO A 53 4.64 -22.22 -1.57
N ASP A 54 5.17 -22.62 -2.73
CA ASP A 54 6.57 -22.53 -3.12
C ASP A 54 6.89 -21.37 -4.10
N ARG A 55 5.89 -20.59 -4.57
CA ARG A 55 6.11 -19.58 -5.63
C ARG A 55 5.39 -18.26 -5.40
N GLY A 56 5.95 -17.44 -4.50
CA GLY A 56 5.83 -15.98 -4.53
C GLY A 56 4.75 -15.37 -3.64
N CYS A 57 4.66 -14.04 -3.68
CA CYS A 57 3.73 -13.24 -2.89
C CYS A 57 2.27 -13.63 -3.13
N ALA A 58 1.46 -13.61 -2.07
CA ALA A 58 0.02 -13.85 -2.17
C ALA A 58 -0.63 -12.92 -3.21
N PRO A 59 -1.59 -13.38 -4.04
CA PRO A 59 -2.35 -12.53 -4.96
C PRO A 59 -2.92 -11.28 -4.28
N LEU A 60 -3.43 -11.46 -3.06
CA LEU A 60 -3.92 -10.36 -2.24
C LEU A 60 -2.82 -9.36 -1.86
N GLN A 61 -1.61 -9.84 -1.58
CA GLN A 61 -0.43 -8.99 -1.37
C GLN A 61 -0.07 -8.24 -2.66
N LEU A 62 -0.07 -8.91 -3.82
CA LEU A 62 0.25 -8.29 -5.10
C LEU A 62 -0.74 -7.16 -5.46
N ILE A 63 -2.04 -7.37 -5.19
CA ILE A 63 -3.07 -6.34 -5.40
C ILE A 63 -2.88 -5.20 -4.41
N SER A 64 -2.74 -5.50 -3.11
CA SER A 64 -2.55 -4.47 -2.06
C SER A 64 -1.30 -3.63 -2.33
N GLN A 65 -0.21 -4.28 -2.73
CA GLN A 65 1.05 -3.60 -3.08
C GLN A 65 0.91 -2.74 -4.33
N PHE A 66 0.18 -3.21 -5.34
CA PHE A 66 -0.08 -2.43 -6.55
C PHE A 66 -0.91 -1.18 -6.23
N ILE A 67 -1.95 -1.30 -5.41
CA ILE A 67 -2.78 -0.16 -4.99
C ILE A 67 -1.96 0.81 -4.12
N ALA A 68 -1.19 0.32 -3.15
CA ALA A 68 -0.29 1.13 -2.33
C ALA A 68 0.71 1.93 -3.20
N SER A 69 1.32 1.27 -4.20
CA SER A 69 2.20 1.92 -5.17
C SER A 69 1.50 3.03 -5.95
N ILE A 70 0.24 2.86 -6.34
CA ILE A 70 -0.52 3.91 -7.04
C ILE A 70 -0.84 5.07 -6.08
N ALA A 71 -1.18 4.76 -4.83
CA ALA A 71 -1.55 5.74 -3.81
C ALA A 71 -0.36 6.59 -3.31
N SER A 72 0.88 6.09 -3.37
CA SER A 72 2.07 6.79 -2.87
C SER A 72 2.37 8.11 -3.57
N ILE A 73 2.14 8.20 -4.87
CA ILE A 73 2.64 9.32 -5.68
C ILE A 73 1.56 9.93 -6.58
N GLY A 74 0.36 9.33 -6.63
CA GLY A 74 -0.72 9.76 -7.52
C GLY A 74 -0.45 9.53 -9.02
N CYS A 75 0.67 8.92 -9.40
CA CYS A 75 1.05 8.75 -10.79
C CYS A 75 0.35 7.56 -11.44
N ARG A 76 -0.58 7.86 -12.35
CA ARG A 76 -1.34 6.88 -13.14
C ARG A 76 -0.50 6.20 -14.23
N VAL A 77 0.57 6.87 -14.69
CA VAL A 77 1.32 6.53 -15.91
C VAL A 77 2.58 5.70 -15.63
N CYS A 78 3.27 5.94 -14.52
CA CYS A 78 4.56 5.31 -14.21
C CYS A 78 4.47 4.20 -13.13
N ARG A 79 3.27 3.64 -12.92
CA ARG A 79 2.94 2.74 -11.79
C ARG A 79 3.89 1.56 -11.58
N PHE A 80 4.46 0.99 -12.65
CA PHE A 80 5.34 -0.19 -12.57
C PHE A 80 6.78 0.18 -12.20
N VAL A 81 7.31 1.27 -12.76
CA VAL A 81 8.62 1.83 -12.35
C VAL A 81 8.55 2.20 -10.87
N HIS A 82 7.44 2.80 -10.47
CA HIS A 82 7.21 3.19 -9.09
C HIS A 82 7.09 1.99 -8.14
N ALA A 83 6.40 0.93 -8.55
CA ALA A 83 6.35 -0.32 -7.77
C ALA A 83 7.76 -0.91 -7.53
N GLU A 84 8.68 -0.75 -8.50
CA GLU A 84 10.09 -1.14 -8.35
C GLU A 84 10.90 -0.21 -7.43
N THR A 85 10.54 1.06 -7.33
CA THR A 85 11.15 1.98 -6.35
C THR A 85 10.65 1.68 -4.94
N VAL A 86 9.34 1.55 -4.77
CA VAL A 86 8.69 1.33 -3.47
C VAL A 86 9.05 -0.03 -2.87
N ARG A 87 9.30 -1.06 -3.69
CA ARG A 87 9.65 -2.39 -3.17
C ARG A 87 10.99 -2.44 -2.42
N MET A 88 11.85 -1.45 -2.63
CA MET A 88 13.16 -1.36 -1.96
C MET A 88 13.06 -0.65 -0.60
N ASP A 89 11.92 -0.02 -0.29
CA ASP A 89 11.70 0.65 0.98
C ASP A 89 11.24 -0.35 2.06
N GLY A 90 12.15 -0.68 2.98
CA GLY A 90 11.87 -1.62 4.06
C GLY A 90 10.85 -1.11 5.09
N ALA A 91 10.78 0.21 5.29
CA ALA A 91 9.82 0.80 6.22
C ALA A 91 8.39 0.67 5.68
N LEU A 92 8.20 0.82 4.37
CA LEU A 92 6.92 0.53 3.71
C LEU A 92 6.58 -0.96 3.76
N ALA A 93 7.53 -1.84 3.46
CA ALA A 93 7.29 -3.28 3.55
C ALA A 93 6.79 -3.67 4.96
N ARG A 94 7.40 -3.13 6.02
CA ARG A 94 6.96 -3.32 7.41
C ARG A 94 5.60 -2.69 7.69
N LEU A 95 5.35 -1.47 7.20
CA LEU A 95 4.06 -0.79 7.37
C LEU A 95 2.89 -1.63 6.83
N PHE A 96 3.10 -2.32 5.70
CA PHE A 96 2.09 -3.19 5.09
C PHE A 96 2.15 -4.66 5.53
N GLY A 97 3.14 -5.04 6.35
CA GLY A 97 3.31 -6.42 6.84
C GLY A 97 3.80 -7.39 5.77
N TRP A 98 4.55 -6.91 4.77
CA TRP A 98 5.12 -7.74 3.71
C TRP A 98 6.48 -8.29 4.13
N ILE A 99 6.65 -9.62 4.05
CA ILE A 99 7.97 -10.26 4.23
C ILE A 99 8.93 -9.79 3.12
N LYS A 100 8.42 -9.67 1.89
CA LYS A 100 9.13 -9.14 0.74
C LYS A 100 8.15 -8.49 -0.22
N ALA A 101 8.46 -7.28 -0.68
CA ALA A 101 7.68 -6.61 -1.71
C ALA A 101 7.97 -7.24 -3.09
N ALA A 102 6.92 -7.53 -3.83
CA ALA A 102 6.98 -8.17 -5.13
C ALA A 102 7.52 -7.23 -6.23
N GLY A 103 8.18 -7.78 -7.23
CA GLY A 103 8.51 -7.03 -8.45
C GLY A 103 7.31 -6.88 -9.39
N HIS A 104 7.35 -5.91 -10.28
CA HIS A 104 6.29 -5.59 -11.24
C HIS A 104 5.92 -6.80 -12.12
N LYS A 105 6.87 -7.69 -12.44
CA LYS A 105 6.61 -8.91 -13.23
C LYS A 105 5.69 -9.90 -12.52
N ALA A 106 5.70 -9.94 -11.19
CA ALA A 106 4.77 -10.79 -10.43
C ALA A 106 3.35 -10.20 -10.50
N ILE A 107 3.24 -8.88 -10.39
CA ILE A 107 1.99 -8.14 -10.53
C ILE A 107 1.40 -8.34 -11.93
N MET A 108 2.20 -8.21 -12.99
CA MET A 108 1.75 -8.45 -14.37
C MET A 108 1.26 -9.88 -14.62
N ARG A 109 1.95 -10.88 -14.05
CA ARG A 109 1.51 -12.29 -14.14
C ARG A 109 0.19 -12.54 -13.40
N LEU A 110 -0.08 -11.80 -12.33
CA LEU A 110 -1.38 -11.86 -11.66
C LEU A 110 -2.47 -11.26 -12.56
N PHE A 111 -2.26 -10.04 -13.06
CA PHE A 111 -3.26 -9.39 -13.90
C PHE A 111 -3.51 -10.12 -15.23
N GLY A 112 -2.51 -10.79 -15.79
CA GLY A 112 -2.68 -11.63 -16.97
C GLY A 112 -3.49 -12.91 -16.76
N ARG A 113 -3.92 -13.23 -15.52
CA ARG A 113 -4.83 -14.34 -15.23
C ARG A 113 -6.31 -13.97 -15.28
N PHE A 114 -6.63 -12.68 -15.19
CA PHE A 114 -8.01 -12.21 -15.28
C PHE A 114 -8.38 -11.99 -16.75
N ASP A 115 -9.51 -12.54 -17.18
CA ASP A 115 -10.04 -12.31 -18.53
C ASP A 115 -11.28 -11.40 -18.44
N ARG A 116 -11.33 -10.38 -19.30
CA ARG A 116 -12.27 -9.25 -19.23
C ARG A 116 -13.75 -9.68 -19.32
N ARG A 117 -14.04 -10.91 -19.74
CA ARG A 117 -15.40 -11.43 -19.92
C ARG A 117 -15.95 -12.26 -18.75
N ALA A 118 -15.10 -12.72 -17.82
CA ALA A 118 -15.51 -13.61 -16.72
C ALA A 118 -15.47 -12.95 -15.32
N ASP A 119 -14.78 -11.81 -15.17
CA ASP A 119 -14.36 -11.29 -13.86
C ASP A 119 -15.05 -9.98 -13.39
N ASP A 120 -16.16 -9.57 -14.01
CA ASP A 120 -16.88 -8.34 -13.62
C ASP A 120 -17.58 -8.46 -12.24
N TRP A 121 -18.06 -9.64 -11.88
CA TRP A 121 -18.80 -9.87 -10.64
C TRP A 121 -17.92 -9.78 -9.36
N PRO A 122 -16.73 -10.40 -9.29
CA PRO A 122 -15.82 -10.22 -8.15
C PRO A 122 -15.45 -8.76 -7.86
N HIS A 123 -15.35 -7.93 -8.90
CA HIS A 123 -14.99 -6.53 -8.77
C HIS A 123 -16.09 -5.71 -8.10
N ALA A 124 -17.36 -5.90 -8.52
CA ALA A 124 -18.49 -5.17 -7.96
C ALA A 124 -18.68 -5.42 -6.45
N GLU A 125 -18.51 -6.66 -5.98
CA GLU A 125 -18.64 -7.01 -4.56
C GLU A 125 -17.51 -6.42 -3.71
N VAL A 126 -16.27 -6.41 -4.23
CA VAL A 126 -15.13 -5.76 -3.57
C VAL A 126 -15.40 -4.26 -3.44
N TYR A 127 -15.86 -3.60 -4.51
CA TYR A 127 -16.24 -2.19 -4.45
C TYR A 127 -17.36 -1.97 -3.43
N ARG A 128 -18.44 -2.74 -3.49
CA ARG A 128 -19.58 -2.62 -2.56
C ARG A 128 -19.16 -2.75 -1.10
N ARG A 129 -18.30 -3.73 -0.77
CA ARG A 129 -17.78 -3.91 0.60
C ARG A 129 -16.89 -2.76 1.04
N CYS A 130 -16.01 -2.28 0.17
CA CYS A 130 -15.17 -1.12 0.46
C CYS A 130 -16.01 0.13 0.73
N PHE A 131 -16.97 0.44 -0.16
CA PHE A 131 -17.84 1.60 -0.02
C PHE A 131 -18.81 1.49 1.17
N GLY A 132 -19.33 0.29 1.46
CA GLY A 132 -20.19 0.06 2.62
C GLY A 132 -19.50 0.29 3.97
N LYS A 133 -18.16 0.25 4.01
CA LYS A 133 -17.35 0.51 5.22
C LYS A 133 -16.79 1.93 5.27
N ILE A 134 -17.09 2.80 4.30
CA ILE A 134 -16.60 4.20 4.31
C ILE A 134 -17.12 4.96 5.53
N SER A 135 -18.36 4.70 5.96
CA SER A 135 -18.94 5.31 7.18
C SER A 135 -18.22 4.91 8.47
N ALA A 136 -17.44 3.83 8.47
CA ALA A 136 -16.60 3.44 9.60
C ALA A 136 -15.27 4.24 9.67
N LEU A 137 -14.94 5.01 8.64
CA LEU A 137 -13.77 5.90 8.64
C LEU A 137 -14.06 7.09 9.57
N LYS A 138 -13.50 7.03 10.78
CA LYS A 138 -13.63 8.11 11.78
C LYS A 138 -12.92 9.41 11.38
N GLN A 139 -11.98 9.35 10.44
CA GLN A 139 -11.20 10.50 10.01
C GLN A 139 -10.80 10.32 8.53
N VAL A 140 -11.16 11.31 7.70
CA VAL A 140 -10.68 11.42 6.32
C VAL A 140 -9.62 12.51 6.30
N THR A 141 -8.38 12.13 5.99
CA THR A 141 -7.31 13.11 5.78
C THR A 141 -7.35 13.53 4.31
N LEU A 142 -7.90 14.71 4.04
CA LEU A 142 -7.71 15.38 2.75
C LEU A 142 -6.27 15.87 2.69
N VAL A 143 -5.51 15.35 1.75
CA VAL A 143 -4.21 15.89 1.40
C VAL A 143 -4.47 16.88 0.28
N ASP A 144 -4.37 18.17 0.59
CA ASP A 144 -4.49 19.22 -0.41
C ASP A 144 -3.29 19.11 -1.35
N LEU A 145 -3.55 18.66 -2.57
CA LEU A 145 -2.55 18.56 -3.64
C LEU A 145 -2.64 19.86 -4.43
N GLY A 146 -2.01 20.91 -3.88
CA GLY A 146 -1.80 22.17 -4.58
C GLY A 146 -1.00 21.99 -5.87
#